data_AF-A0A2X2YIH0-F1
#
_entry.id   AF-A0A2X2YIH0-F1
#
_cell.length_a   1.000
_cell.length_b   1.000
_cell.length_c   1.000
_cell.angle_alpha   90.00
_cell.angle_beta   90.00
_cell.angle_gamma   90.00
#
_symmetry.space_group_name_H-M   'P 1'
#
loop_
_entity.id
_entity.type
_entity.pdbx_description
1 polymer ?
#
loop_
_entity_poly.entity_id
_entity_poly.type
_entity_poly.pdbx_seq_one_letter_code
_entity_poly.pdbx_strand_id
1 'polypeptide(L)'
;MSTLGHQYDNSLVSNAFGFLRLPLNFQPYDSDADWVITGVPFDMATSGRAGGRHGPAAIRQVSTNLAWEHNRFRGTSTCASA
;
A
#
# COMPACT_ATOMS: atom_id res chain seq x y z
N MET A 1 -6.16 6.01 -6.12
CA MET A 1 -5.66 5.21 -7.26
C MET A 1 -4.22 5.60 -7.56
N SER A 2 -3.24 4.79 -7.17
CA SER A 2 -1.80 5.08 -7.35
C SER A 2 -1.34 4.71 -8.75
N THR A 3 -1.46 5.64 -9.69
CA THR A 3 -1.28 5.39 -11.12
C THR A 3 -0.18 6.25 -11.72
N LEU A 4 0.69 5.64 -12.51
CA LEU A 4 1.59 6.37 -13.40
C LEU A 4 0.74 6.95 -14.54
N GLY A 5 0.75 8.27 -14.72
CA GLY A 5 0.04 8.94 -15.83
C GLY A 5 -1.48 8.79 -15.82
N HIS A 6 -2.12 8.72 -14.64
CA HIS A 6 -3.58 8.52 -14.49
C HIS A 6 -4.13 7.21 -15.09
N GLN A 7 -3.28 6.24 -15.40
CA GLN A 7 -3.68 4.94 -15.97
C GLN A 7 -3.69 3.84 -14.93
N TYR A 8 -4.74 3.03 -14.91
CA TYR A 8 -4.84 1.89 -13.98
C TYR A 8 -3.70 0.90 -14.24
N ASP A 9 -2.84 0.75 -13.24
CA ASP A 9 -1.71 -0.17 -13.34
C ASP A 9 -2.06 -1.50 -12.66
N ASN A 10 -1.98 -2.59 -13.42
CA ASN A 10 -2.23 -3.97 -12.96
C ASN A 10 -0.95 -4.79 -12.76
N SER A 11 0.22 -4.20 -12.99
CA SER A 11 1.48 -4.92 -12.89
C SER A 11 1.76 -5.36 -11.46
N LEU A 12 2.08 -6.65 -11.30
CA LEU A 12 2.46 -7.23 -10.01
C LEU A 12 3.84 -6.73 -9.54
N VAL A 13 4.70 -6.32 -10.47
CA VAL A 13 6.13 -6.06 -10.24
C VAL A 13 6.52 -4.59 -10.35
N SER A 14 5.65 -3.74 -10.91
CA SER A 14 5.92 -2.30 -11.06
C SER A 14 4.92 -1.45 -10.29
N ASN A 15 5.34 -0.22 -9.97
CA ASN A 15 4.46 0.84 -9.45
C ASN A 15 3.76 0.48 -8.12
N ALA A 16 4.44 -0.25 -7.24
CA ALA A 16 3.95 -0.60 -5.90
C ALA A 16 4.24 0.52 -4.88
N PHE A 17 3.73 1.74 -5.12
CA PHE A 17 3.98 2.88 -4.24
C PHE A 17 3.15 2.85 -2.94
N GLY A 18 1.91 2.39 -3.01
CA GLY A 18 1.00 2.26 -1.87
C GLY A 18 0.88 0.82 -1.35
N PHE A 19 0.27 0.66 -0.17
CA PHE A 19 -0.14 -0.65 0.34
C PHE A 19 -1.43 -1.10 -0.36
N LEU A 20 -1.51 -2.36 -0.79
CA LEU A 20 -2.67 -2.93 -1.53
C LEU A 20 -3.12 -2.10 -2.73
N ARG A 21 -2.21 -1.32 -3.36
CA ARG A 21 -2.53 -0.39 -4.46
C ARG A 21 -3.46 0.77 -4.08
N LEU A 22 -3.71 1.00 -2.78
CA LEU A 22 -4.44 2.16 -2.27
C LEU A 22 -3.78 3.48 -2.71
N PRO A 23 -4.54 4.59 -2.82
CA PRO A 23 -4.00 5.90 -3.16
C PRO A 23 -2.86 6.31 -2.22
N LEU A 24 -1.75 6.73 -2.80
CA LEU A 24 -0.72 7.46 -2.07
C LEU A 24 -1.19 8.92 -1.92
N ASN A 25 -1.55 9.31 -0.70
CA ASN A 25 -1.89 10.68 -0.35
C ASN A 25 -0.77 11.29 0.50
N PHE A 26 -0.25 12.45 0.08
CA PHE A 26 0.77 13.21 0.82
C PHE A 26 0.18 14.19 1.83
N GLN A 27 -1.11 14.47 1.71
CA GLN A 27 -1.85 15.38 2.58
C GLN A 27 -3.03 14.63 3.21
N PRO A 28 -2.77 13.72 4.17
CA PRO A 28 -3.79 12.87 4.78
C PRO A 28 -4.81 13.66 5.60
N TYR A 29 -4.46 14.85 6.09
CA TYR A 29 -5.34 15.69 6.90
C TYR A 29 -6.54 16.25 6.14
N ASP A 30 -6.41 16.41 4.82
CA ASP A 30 -7.47 16.92 3.94
C ASP A 30 -8.26 15.76 3.28
N SER A 31 -8.00 14.52 3.71
CA SER A 31 -8.57 13.29 3.14
C SER A 31 -9.74 12.80 3.98
N ASP A 32 -10.83 12.39 3.32
CA ASP A 32 -11.98 11.71 3.96
C ASP A 32 -11.74 10.20 4.11
N ALA A 33 -10.57 9.82 4.65
CA ALA A 33 -10.18 8.41 4.78
C ALA A 33 -10.32 7.93 6.23
N ASP A 34 -10.95 6.75 6.42
CA ASP A 34 -11.10 6.12 7.74
C ASP A 34 -9.75 5.66 8.33
N TRP A 35 -8.83 5.25 7.46
CA TRP A 35 -7.55 4.69 7.85
C TRP A 35 -6.40 5.26 7.04
N VAL A 36 -5.27 5.49 7.71
CA VAL A 36 -4.03 5.94 7.09
C VAL A 36 -2.94 4.91 7.36
N ILE A 37 -2.30 4.43 6.30
CA ILE A 37 -1.24 3.41 6.39
C ILE A 37 0.11 4.08 6.11
N THR A 38 0.89 4.29 7.17
CA THR A 38 2.23 4.88 7.09
C THR A 38 3.29 3.88 7.54
N GLY A 39 4.40 3.85 6.80
CA GLY A 39 5.56 3.02 7.13
C GLY A 39 6.67 3.86 7.75
N VAL A 40 7.16 3.47 8.93
CA VAL A 40 8.32 4.10 9.59
C VAL A 40 9.54 3.19 9.43
N PRO A 41 10.48 3.50 8.53
CA PRO A 41 11.67 2.68 8.31
C PRO A 41 12.70 2.94 9.41
N PHE A 42 12.57 2.26 10.55
CA PHE A 42 13.45 2.44 11.70
C PHE A 42 13.86 1.10 12.32
N ASP A 43 15.17 0.94 12.56
CA ASP A 43 15.73 -0.23 13.24
C ASP A 43 16.94 0.11 14.13
N MET A 44 17.20 1.39 14.43
CA MET A 44 18.35 1.76 15.29
C MET A 44 18.18 1.32 16.75
N ALA A 45 16.97 1.03 17.20
CA ALA A 45 16.70 0.52 18.54
C ALA A 45 16.82 -1.01 18.67
N THR A 46 17.14 -1.74 17.60
CA THR A 46 17.24 -3.20 17.67
C THR A 46 18.55 -3.62 18.34
N SER A 47 18.49 -4.43 19.39
CA SER A 47 19.66 -5.11 19.99
C SER A 47 20.02 -6.43 19.30
N GLY A 48 19.15 -6.90 18.39
CA GLY A 48 19.31 -8.13 17.61
C GLY A 48 19.74 -7.88 16.16
N ARG A 49 19.18 -8.66 15.23
CA ARG A 49 19.49 -8.52 13.80
C ARG A 49 18.88 -7.23 13.22
N ALA A 50 19.70 -6.43 12.56
CA ALA A 50 19.26 -5.27 11.79
C ALA A 50 18.47 -5.67 10.54
N GLY A 51 17.68 -4.75 9.99
CA GLY A 51 16.92 -4.96 8.76
C GLY A 51 15.45 -4.54 8.83
N GLY A 52 14.94 -4.21 10.02
CA GLY A 52 13.55 -3.77 10.20
C GLY A 52 13.20 -2.54 9.35
N ARG A 53 14.18 -1.67 9.06
CA ARG A 53 14.01 -0.50 8.19
C ARG A 53 13.52 -0.83 6.78
N HIS A 54 13.80 -2.03 6.27
CA HIS A 54 13.37 -2.48 4.94
C HIS A 54 11.94 -3.04 4.94
N GLY A 55 11.37 -3.33 6.11
CA GLY A 55 10.04 -3.92 6.28
C GLY A 55 8.94 -3.13 5.58
N PRO A 56 8.79 -1.82 5.80
CA PRO A 56 7.71 -1.05 5.19
C PRO A 56 7.69 -1.09 3.66
N ALA A 57 8.87 -1.07 3.02
CA ALA A 57 8.97 -1.19 1.57
C ALA A 57 8.62 -2.62 1.11
N ALA A 58 9.15 -3.64 1.79
CA ALA A 58 8.89 -5.05 1.48
C ALA A 58 7.39 -5.40 1.61
N ILE A 59 6.72 -4.91 2.65
CA ILE A 59 5.28 -5.11 2.88
C ILE A 59 4.45 -4.50 1.74
N ARG A 60 4.79 -3.29 1.27
CA ARG A 60 4.11 -2.68 0.13
C ARG A 60 4.28 -3.49 -1.14
N GLN A 61 5.50 -3.96 -1.42
CA GLN A 61 5.79 -4.80 -2.58
C GLN A 61 5.02 -6.13 -2.56
N VAL A 62 5.00 -6.85 -1.44
CA VAL A 62 4.29 -8.15 -1.38
C VAL A 62 2.77 -7.97 -1.42
N SER A 63 2.24 -6.83 -0.94
CA SER A 63 0.81 -6.55 -0.91
C SER A 63 0.17 -6.46 -2.30
N THR A 64 0.94 -6.24 -3.38
CA THR A 64 0.40 -6.23 -4.74
C THR A 64 -0.23 -7.57 -5.14
N ASN A 65 0.27 -8.67 -4.57
CA ASN A 65 -0.28 -10.01 -4.79
C ASN A 65 -1.65 -10.21 -4.14
N LEU A 66 -2.05 -9.36 -3.19
CA LEU A 66 -3.36 -9.42 -2.54
C LEU A 66 -4.33 -8.35 -3.07
N ALA A 67 -3.83 -7.35 -3.80
CA ALA A 67 -4.63 -6.24 -4.29
C ALA A 67 -5.79 -6.68 -5.22
N TRP A 68 -5.69 -7.85 -5.86
CA TRP A 68 -6.75 -8.40 -6.71
C TRP A 68 -7.78 -9.26 -5.95
N GLU A 69 -7.58 -9.52 -4.65
CA GLU A 69 -8.46 -10.39 -3.86
C GLU A 69 -9.89 -9.88 -3.79
N HIS A 70 -10.09 -8.56 -3.87
CA HIS A 70 -11.39 -7.92 -4.05
C HIS A 70 -12.22 -8.58 -5.17
N ASN A 71 -11.58 -9.01 -6.27
CA ASN A 71 -12.25 -9.62 -7.42
C ASN A 71 -12.45 -11.14 -7.29
N ARG A 72 -11.92 -11.76 -6.22
CA ARG A 72 -11.99 -13.21 -6.00
C ARG A 72 -13.38 -13.68 -5.62
N PHE A 73 -14.14 -12.85 -4.88
CA PHE A 73 -15.52 -13.13 -4.49
C PHE A 73 -16.44 -12.06 -5.06
N ARG A 74 -17.29 -12.42 -6.02
CA ARG A 74 -18.33 -11.53 -6.53
C ARG A 74 -19.35 -11.25 -5.40
N GLY A 75 -19.28 -10.08 -4.77
CA GLY A 75 -20.35 -9.59 -3.90
C GLY A 75 -19.99 -8.64 -2.75
N THR A 76 -18.72 -8.45 -2.37
CA THR A 76 -18.38 -7.75 -1.10
C THR A 76 -17.48 -6.52 -1.22
N SER A 77 -17.29 -5.97 -2.41
CA SER A 77 -16.37 -4.84 -2.62
C SER A 77 -17.06 -3.49 -2.58
N THR A 78 -17.22 -2.96 -1.37
CA THR A 78 -17.71 -1.58 -1.15
C THR A 78 -16.64 -0.60 -0.70
N CYS A 79 -15.39 -1.00 -0.44
CA CYS A 79 -14.33 -0.06 -0.05
C CYS A 79 -13.29 0.12 -1.17
N ALA A 80 -13.64 0.87 -2.20
CA ALA A 80 -12.68 1.42 -3.16
C ALA A 80 -13.16 2.77 -3.74
N SER A 81 -13.54 3.70 -2.87
CA SER A 81 -13.68 5.12 -3.25
C SER A 81 -13.65 6.02 -2.01
N ALA A 82 -12.45 6.42 -1.62
CA ALA A 82 -12.14 7.69 -0.97
C ALA A 82 -10.68 8.03 -1.31
#